data_AF-A0A9X1SZ97-F1
#
_entry.id   AF-A0A9X1SZ97-F1
#
_cell.length_a   1.000
_cell.length_b   1.000
_cell.length_c   1.000
_cell.angle_alpha   90.00
_cell.angle_beta   90.00
_cell.angle_gamma   90.00
#
_symmetry.space_group_name_H-M   'P 1'
#
loop_
_entity.id
_entity.type
_entity.pdbx_description
1 polymer ?
#
loop_
_entity_poly.entity_id
_entity_poly.type
_entity_poly.pdbx_seq_one_letter_code
_entity_poly.pdbx_strand_id
1 'polypeptide(L)'
;MGETDDSAPAWTAEENELLAARLMQGLSIGEIAARTGRSAGAIRSQAVKMAPADLGLGTGEVIGWLRVQLRHGHDWRKTLEERLMRPPRNGERWGVREVERLVAELRGQNTWQEIANEHERTKGAIVAQAARMLVLTEKTVDWSRSRRAEQLRLELRRHKNYDWQRALQVDQATGRTPSWVFVVVGASPDGAWHVRVGATEVAAGRIRAEAEVPEGTAWETFERPVLPDYSVSGVVDEGRETSEAET
;
A
#
# COMPACT_ATOMS: atom_id res chain seq x y z
N MET A 1 -2.97 -2.14 -24.12
CA MET A 1 -2.04 -1.33 -23.30
C MET A 1 -1.93 -2.06 -21.97
N GLY A 2 -0.78 -2.67 -21.68
CA GLY A 2 -0.59 -3.36 -20.40
C GLY A 2 -0.34 -2.35 -19.29
N GLU A 3 -1.09 -2.46 -18.20
CA GLU A 3 -0.77 -1.81 -16.93
C GLU A 3 0.60 -2.33 -16.50
N THR A 4 1.60 -1.47 -16.60
CA THR A 4 2.89 -1.69 -15.97
C THR A 4 2.70 -1.25 -14.53
N ASP A 5 2.81 -2.18 -13.59
CA ASP A 5 2.99 -1.86 -12.19
C ASP A 5 4.33 -1.11 -12.08
N ASP A 6 4.25 0.22 -12.22
CA ASP A 6 5.38 1.15 -12.33
C ASP A 6 6.13 1.34 -11.01
N SER A 7 5.83 0.51 -9.99
CA SER A 7 6.56 0.49 -8.74
C SER A 7 7.91 -0.19 -8.94
N ALA A 8 8.90 0.59 -9.40
CA ALA A 8 10.26 0.11 -9.51
C ALA A 8 10.72 -0.50 -8.15
N PRO A 9 11.41 -1.67 -8.16
CA PRO A 9 11.77 -2.37 -6.94
C PRO A 9 12.63 -1.48 -6.01
N ALA A 10 12.60 -1.75 -4.71
CA ALA A 10 13.45 -1.04 -3.75
C ALA A 10 14.94 -1.17 -4.14
N TRP A 11 15.75 -0.16 -3.78
CA TRP A 11 17.19 -0.17 -4.03
C TRP A 11 17.91 -1.05 -3.01
N THR A 12 18.68 -2.03 -3.47
CA THR A 12 19.50 -2.89 -2.58
C THR A 12 20.83 -2.22 -2.21
N ALA A 13 21.54 -2.77 -1.23
CA ALA A 13 22.87 -2.29 -0.86
C ALA A 13 23.86 -2.40 -2.04
N GLU A 14 23.84 -3.53 -2.74
CA GLU A 14 24.68 -3.82 -3.90
C GLU A 14 24.39 -2.87 -5.07
N GLU A 15 23.12 -2.54 -5.31
CA GLU A 15 22.74 -1.56 -6.34
C GLU A 15 23.25 -0.16 -5.99
N ASN A 16 23.22 0.23 -4.71
CA ASN A 16 23.75 1.52 -4.26
C ASN A 16 25.28 1.58 -4.40
N GLU A 17 25.98 0.50 -4.09
CA GLU A 17 27.43 0.39 -4.31
C GLU A 17 27.78 0.53 -5.78
N LEU A 18 27.03 -0.17 -6.64
CA LEU A 18 27.21 -0.11 -8.07
C LEU A 18 26.93 1.29 -8.64
N LEU A 19 25.91 1.98 -8.13
CA LEU A 19 25.63 3.37 -8.48
C LEU A 19 26.78 4.30 -8.07
N ALA A 20 27.26 4.21 -6.83
CA ALA A 20 28.41 4.99 -6.35
C ALA A 20 29.65 4.76 -7.21
N ALA A 21 29.98 3.50 -7.49
CA ALA A 21 31.15 3.14 -8.31
C ALA A 21 31.07 3.73 -9.73
N ARG A 22 29.90 3.66 -10.37
CA ARG A 22 29.70 4.21 -11.71
C ARG A 22 29.72 5.73 -11.74
N LEU A 23 29.16 6.40 -10.72
CA LEU A 23 29.28 7.85 -10.57
C LEU A 23 30.75 8.26 -10.38
N MET A 24 31.52 7.52 -9.59
CA MET A 24 32.95 7.76 -9.37
C MET A 24 33.76 7.61 -10.67
N GLN A 25 33.41 6.64 -11.51
CA GLN A 25 33.95 6.46 -12.87
C GLN A 25 33.53 7.56 -13.87
N GLY A 26 32.63 8.47 -13.49
CA GLY A 26 32.21 9.59 -14.31
C GLY A 26 31.09 9.29 -15.31
N LEU A 27 30.47 8.10 -15.27
CA LEU A 27 29.40 7.73 -16.20
C LEU A 27 28.21 8.67 -16.06
N SER A 28 27.59 9.01 -17.18
CA SER A 28 26.33 9.75 -17.24
C SER A 28 25.17 8.94 -16.67
N ILE A 29 24.12 9.64 -16.22
CA ILE A 29 22.90 9.00 -15.72
C ILE A 29 22.26 8.10 -16.78
N GLY A 30 22.32 8.50 -18.05
CA GLY A 30 21.79 7.71 -19.18
C GLY A 30 22.55 6.40 -19.36
N GLU A 31 23.89 6.44 -19.29
CA GLU A 31 24.71 5.23 -19.37
C GLU A 31 24.48 4.30 -18.17
N ILE A 32 24.35 4.86 -16.96
CA ILE A 32 24.05 4.07 -15.75
C ILE A 32 22.68 3.41 -15.86
N ALA A 33 21.66 4.15 -16.31
CA ALA A 33 20.32 3.64 -16.54
C ALA A 33 20.32 2.47 -17.54
N ALA A 34 20.96 2.64 -18.69
CA ALA A 34 21.09 1.60 -19.71
C ALA A 34 21.78 0.33 -19.19
N ARG A 35 22.79 0.46 -18.33
CA ARG A 35 23.54 -0.68 -17.75
C ARG A 35 22.86 -1.34 -16.55
N THR A 36 21.88 -0.71 -15.92
CA THR A 36 21.14 -1.25 -14.75
C THR A 36 19.77 -1.77 -15.10
N GLY A 37 19.20 -1.37 -16.25
CA GLY A 37 17.78 -1.56 -16.53
C GLY A 37 16.86 -0.66 -15.69
N ARG A 38 17.41 0.28 -14.90
CA ARG A 38 16.63 1.24 -14.11
C ARG A 38 16.37 2.50 -14.95
N SER A 39 15.26 3.19 -14.68
CA SER A 39 14.96 4.46 -15.35
C SER A 39 15.93 5.58 -14.93
N ALA A 40 16.22 6.52 -15.84
CA ALA A 40 17.04 7.69 -15.51
C ALA A 40 16.45 8.53 -14.36
N GLY A 41 15.13 8.54 -14.20
CA GLY A 41 14.46 9.16 -13.05
C GLY A 41 14.82 8.47 -11.73
N ALA A 42 14.78 7.14 -11.68
CA ALA A 42 15.15 6.36 -10.51
C ALA A 42 16.61 6.56 -10.11
N ILE A 43 17.53 6.56 -11.09
CA ILE A 43 18.96 6.83 -10.84
C ILE A 43 19.16 8.23 -10.22
N ARG A 44 18.52 9.27 -10.80
CA ARG A 44 18.62 10.65 -10.26
C ARG A 44 18.08 10.75 -8.85
N SER A 45 16.89 10.20 -8.62
CA SER A 45 16.25 10.22 -7.30
C SER A 45 17.12 9.52 -6.25
N GLN A 46 17.73 8.38 -6.60
CA GLN A 46 18.61 7.67 -5.69
C GLN A 46 19.92 8.42 -5.43
N ALA A 47 20.56 8.98 -6.46
CA ALA A 47 21.76 9.81 -6.29
C ALA A 47 21.51 11.00 -5.35
N VAL A 48 20.34 11.63 -5.43
CA VAL A 48 19.95 12.71 -4.51
C VAL A 48 19.87 12.22 -3.06
N LYS A 49 19.44 10.98 -2.82
CA LYS A 49 19.41 10.40 -1.47
C LYS A 49 20.79 10.10 -0.90
N MET A 50 21.77 9.82 -1.77
CA MET A 50 23.15 9.54 -1.37
C MET A 50 23.94 10.81 -0.96
N ALA A 51 23.38 12.00 -1.21
CA ALA A 51 23.96 13.27 -0.82
C ALA A 51 23.29 13.83 0.46
N PRO A 52 23.99 14.67 1.26
CA PRO A 52 23.39 15.34 2.41
C PRO A 52 22.13 16.13 2.04
N ALA A 53 21.10 16.06 2.88
CA ALA A 53 19.78 16.62 2.56
C ALA A 53 19.68 18.15 2.72
N ASP A 54 20.73 18.77 3.25
CA ASP A 54 20.89 20.20 3.57
C ASP A 54 21.76 20.94 2.55
N LEU A 55 22.24 20.28 1.50
CA LEU A 55 23.04 20.92 0.44
C LEU A 55 22.35 22.08 -0.27
N GLY A 56 21.01 22.10 -0.31
CA GLY A 56 20.25 23.14 -1.01
C GLY A 56 20.44 23.17 -2.53
N LEU A 57 21.05 22.13 -3.10
CA LEU A 57 21.36 22.03 -4.53
C LEU A 57 20.21 21.43 -5.34
N GLY A 58 20.07 21.85 -6.58
CA GLY A 58 19.17 21.22 -7.55
C GLY A 58 19.64 19.80 -7.93
N THR A 59 18.72 18.95 -8.41
CA THR A 59 19.02 17.54 -8.75
C THR A 59 20.24 17.35 -9.65
N GLY A 60 20.43 18.21 -10.66
CA GLY A 60 21.59 18.15 -11.56
C GLY A 60 22.91 18.50 -10.86
N GLU A 61 22.88 19.51 -10.00
CA GLU A 61 24.03 19.97 -9.22
C GLU A 61 24.44 18.93 -8.17
N VAL A 62 23.47 18.27 -7.54
CA VAL A 62 23.72 17.18 -6.58
C VAL A 62 24.52 16.04 -7.21
N ILE A 63 24.22 15.67 -8.46
CA ILE A 63 24.95 14.61 -9.15
C ILE A 63 26.39 15.03 -9.44
N GLY A 64 26.59 16.28 -9.89
CA GLY A 64 27.93 16.85 -10.09
C GLY A 64 28.74 16.86 -8.79
N TRP A 65 28.13 17.33 -7.70
CA TRP A 65 28.69 17.32 -6.36
C TRP A 65 29.06 15.91 -5.92
N LEU A 66 28.14 14.94 -6.05
CA LEU A 66 28.34 13.57 -5.59
C LEU A 66 29.49 12.88 -6.34
N ARG A 67 29.65 13.11 -7.64
CA ARG A 67 30.80 12.59 -8.41
C ARG A 67 32.15 13.08 -7.88
N VAL A 68 32.23 14.35 -7.49
CA VAL A 68 33.43 14.92 -6.90
C VAL A 68 33.67 14.31 -5.51
N GLN A 69 32.65 14.34 -4.66
CA GLN A 69 32.78 13.95 -3.26
C GLN A 69 33.02 12.45 -3.06
N LEU A 70 32.48 11.57 -3.90
CA LEU A 70 32.77 10.14 -3.85
C LEU A 70 34.28 9.85 -4.06
N ARG A 71 34.96 10.62 -4.90
CA ARG A 71 36.43 10.52 -5.08
C ARG A 71 37.22 11.04 -3.88
N HIS A 72 36.60 11.89 -3.07
CA HIS A 72 37.18 12.42 -1.83
C HIS A 72 36.74 11.63 -0.59
N GLY A 73 36.16 10.44 -0.77
CA GLY A 73 35.82 9.55 0.34
C GLY A 73 34.51 9.87 1.05
N HIS A 74 33.58 10.60 0.42
CA HIS A 74 32.24 10.81 0.97
C HIS A 74 31.53 9.49 1.29
N ASP A 75 31.12 9.33 2.54
CA ASP A 75 30.41 8.15 3.02
C ASP A 75 28.90 8.27 2.73
N TRP A 76 28.55 7.88 1.51
CA TRP A 76 27.16 7.82 1.08
C TRP A 76 26.33 6.78 1.86
N ARG A 77 26.95 5.74 2.46
CA ARG A 77 26.22 4.73 3.24
C ARG A 77 25.69 5.36 4.52
N LYS A 78 26.57 6.07 5.24
CA LYS A 78 26.19 6.86 6.41
C LYS A 78 25.10 7.87 6.07
N THR A 79 25.21 8.53 4.91
CA THR A 79 24.18 9.50 4.46
C THR A 79 22.82 8.84 4.23
N LEU A 80 22.78 7.65 3.63
CA LEU A 80 21.53 6.89 3.45
C LEU A 80 20.98 6.41 4.80
N GLU A 81 21.83 5.92 5.69
CA GLU A 81 21.45 5.49 7.04
C GLU A 81 20.84 6.66 7.83
N GLU A 82 21.52 7.81 7.87
CA GLU A 82 21.01 9.03 8.51
C GLU A 82 19.66 9.44 7.92
N ARG A 83 19.46 9.34 6.61
CA ARG A 83 18.17 9.63 5.98
C ARG A 83 17.08 8.61 6.33
N LEU A 84 17.43 7.34 6.52
CA LEU A 84 16.50 6.32 6.98
C LEU A 84 16.12 6.52 8.45
N MET A 85 17.01 7.09 9.24
CA MET A 85 16.79 7.43 10.65
C MET A 85 16.11 8.77 10.84
N ARG A 86 16.23 9.69 9.88
CA ARG A 86 15.53 10.98 9.91
C ARG A 86 14.02 10.73 9.88
N PRO A 87 13.27 11.39 10.77
CA PRO A 87 11.83 11.38 10.66
C PRO A 87 11.43 12.04 9.33
N PRO A 88 10.41 11.49 8.67
CA PRO A 88 10.05 11.91 7.33
C PRO A 88 9.44 13.31 7.36
N ARG A 89 9.80 14.11 6.36
CA ARG A 89 9.32 15.48 6.24
C ARG A 89 7.82 15.50 5.93
N ASN A 90 7.18 16.63 6.23
CA ASN A 90 5.80 16.87 5.82
C ASN A 90 5.64 16.67 4.30
N GLY A 91 4.77 15.73 3.91
CA GLY A 91 4.53 15.35 2.51
C GLY A 91 5.32 14.15 2.00
N GLU A 92 6.34 13.68 2.72
CA GLU A 92 7.01 12.41 2.39
C GLU A 92 6.09 11.23 2.67
N ARG A 93 6.18 10.20 1.81
CA ARG A 93 5.43 8.95 1.96
C ARG A 93 5.74 8.29 3.31
N TRP A 94 4.74 7.65 3.91
CA TRP A 94 4.90 6.91 5.15
C TRP A 94 5.70 5.64 4.93
N GLY A 95 6.79 5.46 5.67
CA GLY A 95 7.58 4.23 5.64
C GLY A 95 6.97 3.14 6.54
N VAL A 96 7.26 1.86 6.27
CA VAL A 96 6.69 0.73 7.04
C VAL A 96 7.02 0.86 8.54
N ARG A 97 8.29 1.07 8.90
CA ARG A 97 8.72 1.26 10.30
C ARG A 97 8.07 2.46 10.97
N GLU A 98 7.83 3.52 10.20
CA GLU A 98 7.15 4.70 10.71
C GLU A 98 5.69 4.40 11.02
N VAL A 99 5.01 3.65 10.16
CA VAL A 99 3.63 3.21 10.40
C VAL A 99 3.57 2.27 11.61
N GLU A 100 4.51 1.34 11.76
CA GLU A 100 4.60 0.46 12.93
C GLU A 100 4.76 1.26 14.22
N ARG A 101 5.65 2.27 14.23
CA ARG A 101 5.80 3.19 15.37
C ARG A 101 4.51 3.94 15.64
N LEU A 102 3.85 4.49 14.60
CA LEU A 102 2.57 5.16 14.75
C LEU A 102 1.53 4.24 15.40
N VAL A 103 1.43 2.98 14.98
CA VAL A 103 0.49 2.03 15.57
C VAL A 103 0.78 1.76 17.05
N ALA A 104 2.06 1.63 17.43
CA ALA A 104 2.44 1.49 18.83
C ALA A 104 2.00 2.72 19.66
N GLU A 105 2.23 3.92 19.14
CA GLU A 105 1.80 5.18 19.75
C GLU A 105 0.27 5.32 19.86
N LEU A 106 -0.48 4.87 18.84
CA LEU A 106 -1.95 4.86 18.85
C LEU A 106 -2.53 3.91 19.89
N ARG A 107 -1.82 2.82 20.23
CA ARG A 107 -2.20 1.93 21.34
C ARG A 107 -1.97 2.60 22.70
N GLY A 108 -0.97 3.47 22.80
CA GLY A 108 -0.66 4.26 23.99
C GLY A 108 -1.73 5.30 24.34
N GLN A 109 -1.45 6.13 25.35
CA GLN A 109 -2.34 7.21 25.80
C GLN A 109 -1.95 8.59 25.27
N ASN A 110 -0.91 8.66 24.43
CA ASN A 110 -0.41 9.91 23.88
C ASN A 110 -1.51 10.64 23.10
N THR A 111 -1.55 11.95 23.23
CA THR A 111 -2.45 12.83 22.48
C THR A 111 -2.04 12.87 21.00
N TRP A 112 -2.96 13.30 20.13
CA TRP A 112 -2.64 13.48 18.72
C TRP A 112 -1.48 14.47 18.47
N GLN A 113 -1.29 15.43 19.38
CA GLN A 113 -0.21 16.41 19.28
C GLN A 113 1.14 15.83 19.72
N GLU A 114 1.16 15.01 20.78
CA GLU A 114 2.39 14.32 21.21
C GLU A 114 2.87 13.35 20.13
N ILE A 115 1.98 12.52 19.56
CA ILE A 115 2.34 11.64 18.45
C ILE A 115 2.87 12.43 17.25
N ALA A 116 2.27 13.57 16.93
CA ALA A 116 2.71 14.43 15.85
C ALA A 116 4.14 14.95 16.07
N ASN A 117 4.44 15.38 17.30
CA ASN A 117 5.77 15.84 17.69
C ASN A 117 6.81 14.71 17.58
N GLU A 118 6.50 13.50 18.10
CA GLU A 118 7.39 12.33 18.04
C GLU A 118 7.69 11.86 16.60
N HIS A 119 6.75 12.10 15.69
CA HIS A 119 6.91 11.78 14.27
C HIS A 119 7.49 12.92 13.43
N GLU A 120 7.72 14.09 14.01
CA GLU A 120 8.03 15.34 13.30
C GLU A 120 7.09 15.62 12.11
N ARG A 121 5.81 15.26 12.27
CA ARG A 121 4.77 15.48 11.28
C ARG A 121 3.69 16.39 11.82
N THR A 122 2.92 17.02 10.93
CA THR A 122 1.72 17.74 11.39
C THR A 122 0.69 16.79 12.00
N LYS A 123 -0.06 17.27 13.00
CA LYS A 123 -1.23 16.57 13.55
C LYS A 123 -2.20 16.09 12.47
N GLY A 124 -2.42 16.92 11.43
CA GLY A 124 -3.27 16.55 10.29
C GLY A 124 -2.76 15.34 9.52
N ALA A 125 -1.44 15.21 9.35
CA ALA A 125 -0.83 14.06 8.69
C ALA A 125 -0.97 12.78 9.54
N ILE A 126 -0.79 12.86 10.85
CA ILE A 126 -1.01 11.73 11.77
C ILE A 126 -2.47 11.24 11.67
N VAL A 127 -3.43 12.16 11.79
CA VAL A 127 -4.86 11.83 11.72
C VAL A 127 -5.23 11.25 10.36
N ALA A 128 -4.72 11.83 9.27
CA ALA A 128 -4.99 11.32 7.92
C ALA A 128 -4.43 9.90 7.73
N GLN A 129 -3.22 9.63 8.22
CA GLN A 129 -2.63 8.29 8.13
C GLN A 129 -3.38 7.27 8.99
N ALA A 130 -3.71 7.63 10.23
CA ALA A 130 -4.52 6.79 11.11
C ALA A 130 -5.88 6.47 10.48
N ALA A 131 -6.54 7.45 9.86
CA ALA A 131 -7.82 7.22 9.19
C ALA A 131 -7.75 6.20 8.04
N ARG A 132 -6.61 6.06 7.36
CA ARG A 132 -6.39 5.10 6.27
C ARG A 132 -6.15 3.67 6.77
N MET A 133 -5.66 3.52 8.00
CA MET A 133 -5.41 2.21 8.61
C MET A 133 -6.67 1.58 9.23
N LEU A 134 -7.80 2.30 9.24
CA LEU A 134 -9.07 1.73 9.66
C LEU A 134 -9.69 0.97 8.49
N VAL A 135 -9.95 -0.33 8.69
CA VAL A 135 -10.81 -1.12 7.80
C VAL A 135 -12.18 -0.44 7.72
N LEU A 136 -12.53 0.02 6.53
CA LEU A 136 -13.82 0.66 6.31
C LEU A 136 -14.92 -0.40 6.33
N THR A 137 -16.15 0.02 6.59
CA THR A 137 -17.38 -0.77 6.44
C THR A 137 -18.43 0.20 5.90
N GLU A 138 -19.59 -0.30 5.48
CA GLU A 138 -20.72 0.56 5.10
C GLU A 138 -21.01 1.61 6.18
N LYS A 139 -20.89 1.22 7.45
CA LYS A 139 -21.18 2.11 8.59
C LYS A 139 -20.15 3.23 8.76
N THR A 140 -18.94 3.07 8.24
CA THR A 140 -17.81 3.99 8.51
C THR A 140 -17.34 4.78 7.30
N VAL A 141 -17.89 4.54 6.11
CA VAL A 141 -17.44 5.19 4.87
C VAL A 141 -17.61 6.72 4.92
N ASP A 142 -18.73 7.18 5.48
CA ASP A 142 -19.07 8.60 5.60
C ASP A 142 -18.44 9.27 6.83
N TRP A 143 -17.66 8.53 7.62
CA TRP A 143 -17.05 9.11 8.81
C TRP A 143 -15.97 10.11 8.40
N SER A 144 -15.88 11.21 9.16
CA SER A 144 -14.77 12.15 9.02
C SER A 144 -13.43 11.47 9.31
N ARG A 145 -12.33 12.00 8.78
CA ARG A 145 -10.99 11.45 9.04
C ARG A 145 -10.69 11.36 10.53
N SER A 146 -11.00 12.41 11.29
CA SER A 146 -10.81 12.44 12.74
C SER A 146 -11.60 11.33 13.44
N ARG A 147 -12.86 11.09 13.04
CA ARG A 147 -13.68 10.01 13.61
C ARG A 147 -13.11 8.63 13.28
N ARG A 148 -12.64 8.41 12.05
CA ARG A 148 -11.98 7.15 11.67
C ARG A 148 -10.69 6.91 12.44
N ALA A 149 -9.86 7.94 12.57
CA ALA A 149 -8.61 7.87 13.33
C ALA A 149 -8.87 7.54 14.82
N GLU A 150 -9.90 8.12 15.43
CA GLU A 150 -10.27 7.82 16.81
C GLU A 150 -10.84 6.40 16.95
N GLN A 151 -11.65 5.95 15.99
CA GLN A 151 -12.11 4.56 15.97
C GLN A 151 -10.93 3.59 15.87
N LEU A 152 -9.95 3.85 15.01
CA LEU A 152 -8.77 3.00 14.92
C LEU A 152 -8.05 2.90 16.25
N ARG A 153 -7.92 3.99 17.01
CA ARG A 153 -7.36 3.95 18.37
C ARG A 153 -8.15 3.02 19.28
N LEU A 154 -9.48 3.09 19.25
CA LEU A 154 -10.34 2.21 20.05
C LEU A 154 -10.15 0.75 19.65
N GLU A 155 -10.13 0.45 18.35
CA GLU A 155 -9.91 -0.91 17.84
C GLU A 155 -8.53 -1.45 18.23
N LEU A 156 -7.47 -0.65 18.07
CA LEU A 156 -6.10 -1.05 18.44
C LEU A 156 -5.93 -1.31 19.95
N ARG A 157 -6.64 -0.56 20.80
CA ARG A 157 -6.63 -0.76 22.25
C ARG A 157 -7.48 -1.96 22.68
N ARG A 158 -8.61 -2.20 22.01
CA ARG A 158 -9.52 -3.31 22.31
C ARG A 158 -9.01 -4.64 21.80
N HIS A 159 -8.41 -4.65 20.60
CA HIS A 159 -8.00 -5.84 19.89
C HIS A 159 -6.49 -5.85 19.68
N LYS A 160 -5.78 -6.66 20.49
CA LYS A 160 -4.32 -6.83 20.37
C LYS A 160 -3.87 -7.23 18.95
N ASN A 161 -4.73 -7.94 18.22
CA ASN A 161 -4.47 -8.52 16.90
C ASN A 161 -5.19 -7.78 15.76
N TYR A 162 -5.56 -6.51 15.94
CA TYR A 162 -6.14 -5.73 14.83
C TYR A 162 -5.13 -5.64 13.67
N ASP A 163 -5.53 -6.15 12.50
CA ASP A 163 -4.70 -6.24 11.29
C ASP A 163 -4.74 -4.93 10.49
N TRP A 164 -4.03 -3.93 11.00
CA TRP A 164 -3.87 -2.63 10.35
C TRP A 164 -3.05 -2.71 9.05
N GLN A 165 -2.20 -3.75 8.90
CA GLN A 165 -1.38 -3.94 7.71
C GLN A 165 -2.27 -4.26 6.50
N ARG A 166 -3.23 -5.16 6.68
CA ARG A 166 -4.22 -5.48 5.66
C ARG A 166 -5.06 -4.27 5.27
N ALA A 167 -5.48 -3.46 6.24
CA ALA A 167 -6.23 -2.23 5.95
C ALA A 167 -5.43 -1.27 5.06
N LEU A 168 -4.14 -1.10 5.36
CA LEU A 168 -3.27 -0.22 4.59
C LEU A 168 -2.94 -0.78 3.19
N GLN A 169 -2.75 -2.08 3.07
CA GLN A 169 -2.53 -2.74 1.78
C GLN A 169 -3.74 -2.54 0.85
N VAL A 170 -4.96 -2.66 1.38
CA VAL A 170 -6.19 -2.41 0.62
C VAL A 170 -6.23 -0.95 0.15
N ASP A 171 -5.99 0.04 1.03
CA ASP A 171 -5.98 1.47 0.66
C ASP A 171 -4.92 1.80 -0.41
N GLN A 172 -3.73 1.18 -0.32
CA GLN A 172 -2.66 1.35 -1.31
C GLN A 172 -3.01 0.75 -2.66
N ALA A 173 -3.58 -0.46 -2.68
CA ALA A 173 -3.95 -1.16 -3.90
C ALA A 173 -5.07 -0.45 -4.66
N THR A 174 -6.03 0.14 -3.95
CA THR A 174 -7.19 0.80 -4.60
C THR A 174 -6.91 2.26 -4.98
N GLY A 175 -5.83 2.88 -4.48
CA GLY A 175 -5.46 4.29 -4.74
C GLY A 175 -6.52 5.31 -4.31
N ARG A 176 -7.62 4.83 -3.71
CA ARG A 176 -8.84 5.52 -3.27
C ARG A 176 -9.50 4.67 -2.19
N THR A 177 -10.35 5.28 -1.36
CA THR A 177 -11.24 4.62 -0.40
C THR A 177 -11.80 3.32 -1.01
N PRO A 178 -11.62 2.12 -0.40
CA PRO A 178 -12.12 0.89 -0.99
C PRO A 178 -13.63 0.98 -1.25
N SER A 179 -14.00 0.82 -2.52
CA SER A 179 -15.35 0.55 -2.96
C SER A 179 -15.64 -0.93 -2.68
N TRP A 180 -16.59 -1.20 -1.79
CA TRP A 180 -17.01 -2.56 -1.49
C TRP A 180 -17.73 -3.17 -2.69
N VAL A 181 -17.49 -4.46 -2.91
CA VAL A 181 -18.30 -5.28 -3.82
C VAL A 181 -18.92 -6.36 -2.95
N PHE A 182 -20.23 -6.49 -3.02
CA PHE A 182 -20.97 -7.52 -2.30
C PHE A 182 -21.15 -8.70 -3.23
N VAL A 183 -20.84 -9.90 -2.73
CA VAL A 183 -21.12 -11.15 -3.44
C VAL A 183 -22.25 -11.84 -2.68
N VAL A 184 -23.44 -11.82 -3.27
CA VAL A 184 -24.60 -12.53 -2.74
C VAL A 184 -24.66 -13.88 -3.43
N VAL A 185 -24.68 -14.96 -2.63
CA VAL A 185 -24.77 -16.32 -3.14
C VAL A 185 -26.11 -16.89 -2.69
N GLY A 186 -26.96 -17.26 -3.65
CA GLY A 186 -28.23 -17.91 -3.40
C GLY A 186 -28.22 -19.33 -3.96
N ALA A 187 -28.86 -20.26 -3.28
CA ALA A 187 -29.16 -21.58 -3.83
C ALA A 187 -30.63 -21.61 -4.23
N SER A 188 -30.92 -21.94 -5.47
CA SER A 188 -32.28 -22.16 -5.95
C SER A 188 -32.82 -23.50 -5.47
N PRO A 189 -34.16 -23.68 -5.44
CA PRO A 189 -34.78 -24.93 -4.99
C PRO A 189 -34.38 -26.19 -5.77
N ASP A 190 -33.90 -26.03 -7.00
CA ASP A 190 -33.39 -27.11 -7.86
C ASP A 190 -31.89 -27.41 -7.64
N GLY A 191 -31.24 -26.73 -6.70
CA GLY A 191 -29.83 -26.94 -6.35
C GLY A 191 -28.83 -26.12 -7.16
N ALA A 192 -29.28 -25.27 -8.10
CA ALA A 192 -28.39 -24.34 -8.79
C ALA A 192 -27.94 -23.20 -7.87
N TRP A 193 -26.69 -22.76 -8.04
CA TRP A 193 -26.12 -21.65 -7.28
C TRP A 193 -26.10 -20.39 -8.15
N HIS A 194 -26.70 -19.32 -7.65
CA HIS A 194 -26.71 -18.01 -8.29
C HIS A 194 -25.78 -17.06 -7.53
N VAL A 195 -24.87 -16.42 -8.26
CA VAL A 195 -23.95 -15.43 -7.71
C VAL A 195 -24.32 -14.05 -8.25
N ARG A 196 -24.73 -13.14 -7.36
CA ARG A 196 -24.95 -11.73 -7.69
C ARG A 196 -23.81 -10.89 -7.14
N VAL A 197 -23.09 -10.22 -8.03
CA VAL A 197 -22.01 -9.30 -7.67
C VAL A 197 -22.54 -7.87 -7.77
N GLY A 198 -22.87 -7.26 -6.64
CA GLY A 198 -23.31 -5.87 -6.56
C GLY A 198 -22.14 -4.95 -6.23
N ALA A 199 -21.87 -3.95 -7.08
CA ALA A 199 -20.90 -2.89 -6.80
C ALA A 199 -21.62 -1.53 -6.72
N THR A 200 -21.45 -0.80 -5.62
CA THR A 200 -21.85 0.61 -5.53
C THR A 200 -20.72 1.49 -6.09
N GLU A 201 -20.79 1.63 -7.41
CA GLU A 201 -20.06 2.55 -8.31
C GLU A 201 -18.52 2.60 -8.24
N VAL A 202 -17.95 2.09 -9.33
CA VAL A 202 -16.53 1.96 -9.66
C VAL A 202 -16.11 3.13 -10.54
N ALA A 203 -15.17 3.95 -10.10
CA ALA A 203 -14.55 4.97 -10.94
C ALA A 203 -13.04 4.75 -11.10
N ALA A 204 -12.68 3.67 -11.82
CA ALA A 204 -11.52 3.54 -12.74
C ALA A 204 -11.26 2.06 -13.14
N GLY A 205 -12.23 1.36 -13.77
CA GLY A 205 -11.88 0.12 -14.50
C GLY A 205 -12.78 -1.12 -14.43
N ARG A 206 -14.07 -0.98 -14.08
CA ARG A 206 -15.21 -1.92 -14.31
C ARG A 206 -15.27 -3.28 -13.57
N ILE A 207 -16.37 -3.45 -12.83
CA ILE A 207 -17.13 -4.71 -12.70
C ILE A 207 -18.61 -4.38 -12.95
N ARG A 208 -19.28 -5.14 -13.81
CA ARG A 208 -20.74 -5.13 -14.01
C ARG A 208 -21.21 -6.58 -13.95
N ALA A 209 -22.22 -6.87 -13.11
CA ALA A 209 -22.94 -8.12 -13.16
C ALA A 209 -24.44 -7.86 -13.05
N GLU A 210 -25.17 -8.16 -14.11
CA GLU A 210 -26.63 -8.28 -14.13
C GLU A 210 -26.93 -9.76 -14.42
N ALA A 211 -27.73 -10.38 -13.56
CA ALA A 211 -28.34 -11.67 -13.83
C ALA A 211 -29.81 -11.57 -13.38
N GLU A 212 -30.74 -12.00 -14.24
CA GLU A 212 -32.13 -12.21 -13.85
C GLU A 212 -32.19 -13.41 -12.90
N VAL A 213 -32.90 -13.23 -11.78
CA VAL A 213 -33.01 -14.26 -10.75
C VAL A 213 -34.45 -14.75 -10.67
N PRO A 214 -34.70 -16.07 -10.66
CA PRO A 214 -36.03 -16.62 -10.44
C PRO A 214 -36.61 -16.22 -9.08
N GLU A 215 -37.90 -15.90 -9.10
CA GLU A 215 -38.70 -15.58 -7.92
C GLU A 215 -38.74 -16.80 -6.97
N GLY A 216 -38.43 -16.60 -5.68
CA GLY A 216 -38.48 -17.66 -4.65
C GLY A 216 -37.13 -18.24 -4.17
N THR A 217 -36.00 -17.70 -4.62
CA THR A 217 -34.66 -18.13 -4.18
C THR A 217 -34.32 -17.64 -2.76
N ALA A 218 -33.76 -18.51 -1.90
CA ALA A 218 -33.27 -18.15 -0.56
C ALA A 218 -31.81 -17.65 -0.63
N TRP A 219 -31.47 -16.62 0.16
CA TRP A 219 -30.21 -15.89 0.01
C TRP A 219 -29.39 -15.83 1.30
N GLU A 220 -28.07 -15.99 1.15
CA GLU A 220 -27.08 -15.59 2.15
C GLU A 220 -26.17 -14.51 1.57
N THR A 221 -25.96 -13.44 2.34
CA THR A 221 -25.09 -12.32 1.93
C THR A 221 -23.71 -12.52 2.52
N PHE A 222 -22.68 -12.55 1.67
CA PHE A 222 -21.29 -12.64 2.09
C PHE A 222 -20.56 -11.34 1.76
N GLU A 223 -20.05 -10.68 2.79
CA GLU A 223 -19.20 -9.50 2.63
C GLU A 223 -17.75 -9.93 2.48
N ARG A 224 -17.14 -9.63 1.32
CA ARG A 224 -15.70 -9.82 1.12
C ARG A 224 -15.09 -8.60 0.43
N PRO A 225 -13.91 -8.14 0.88
CA PRO A 225 -13.18 -7.09 0.17
C PRO A 225 -12.71 -7.61 -1.19
N VAL A 226 -12.91 -6.82 -2.25
CA VAL A 226 -12.37 -7.12 -3.58
C VAL A 226 -10.94 -6.62 -3.67
N LEU A 227 -10.03 -7.54 -3.98
CA LEU A 227 -8.64 -7.24 -4.33
C LEU A 227 -8.52 -7.16 -5.85
N PRO A 228 -7.63 -6.30 -6.39
CA PRO A 228 -7.53 -6.03 -7.83
C PRO A 228 -7.22 -7.25 -8.71
N ASP A 229 -6.67 -8.34 -8.17
CA ASP A 229 -6.29 -9.55 -8.94
C ASP A 229 -7.23 -10.75 -8.77
N TYR A 230 -8.41 -10.57 -8.17
CA TYR A 230 -9.34 -11.69 -7.96
C TYR A 230 -10.12 -12.01 -9.26
N SER A 231 -9.76 -13.11 -9.91
CA SER A 231 -10.66 -13.85 -10.81
C SER A 231 -11.40 -14.90 -9.98
N VAL A 232 -12.73 -14.86 -9.98
CA VAL A 232 -13.55 -15.93 -9.39
C VAL A 232 -13.59 -17.07 -10.40
N SER A 233 -12.70 -18.04 -10.27
CA SER A 233 -12.80 -19.32 -10.97
C SER A 233 -12.94 -20.43 -9.92
N GLY A 234 -14.12 -21.02 -9.87
CA GLY A 234 -14.40 -22.23 -9.11
C GLY A 234 -14.87 -23.31 -10.07
N VAL A 235 -14.02 -24.30 -10.31
CA VAL A 235 -14.48 -25.64 -10.72
C VAL A 235 -14.69 -26.39 -9.41
N VAL A 236 -15.93 -26.79 -9.12
CA VAL A 236 -16.21 -27.68 -7.99
C VAL A 236 -16.50 -29.06 -8.55
N ASP A 237 -15.68 -29.99 -8.06
CA ASP A 237 -15.64 -31.42 -8.37
C ASP A 237 -16.98 -32.09 -8.05
N GLU A 238 -17.68 -32.59 -9.08
CA GLU A 238 -18.89 -33.41 -8.95
C GLU A 238 -18.47 -34.84 -8.61
N GLY A 239 -18.35 -35.14 -7.31
CA GLY A 239 -17.94 -36.46 -6.86
C GLY A 239 -18.59 -36.87 -5.54
N ARG A 240 -19.88 -37.19 -5.55
CA ARG A 240 -20.50 -37.99 -4.49
C ARG A 240 -21.51 -38.98 -5.08
N GLU A 241 -21.01 -40.15 -5.44
CA GLU A 241 -21.82 -41.35 -5.69
C GLU A 241 -22.62 -41.69 -4.43
N THR A 242 -23.94 -41.77 -4.58
CA THR A 242 -24.82 -42.47 -3.65
C THR A 242 -24.86 -43.94 -4.05
N SER A 243 -24.17 -44.80 -3.29
CA SER A 243 -24.33 -46.25 -3.41
C SER A 243 -25.65 -46.70 -2.79
N GLU A 244 -26.46 -47.30 -3.66
CA GLU A 244 -27.49 -48.33 -3.51
C GLU A 244 -27.94 -48.79 -2.11
N ALA A 245 -29.27 -48.89 -2.03
CA ALA A 245 -30.01 -49.67 -1.06
C ALA A 245 -30.03 -51.15 -1.45
N GLU A 246 -29.55 -52.02 -0.56
CA GLU A 246 -29.99 -53.41 -0.33
C GLU A 246 -29.71 -53.64 1.17
N THR A 247 -30.63 -54.01 2.07
CA THR A 247 -31.67 -55.05 2.05
C THR A 247 -32.73 -54.70 3.11
#